data_AF-A0A2G2LK84-F1
#
_entry.id   AF-A0A2G2LK84-F1
#
_cell.length_a   1.000
_cell.length_b   1.000
_cell.length_c   1.000
_cell.angle_alpha   90.00
_cell.angle_beta   90.00
_cell.angle_gamma   90.00
#
_symmetry.space_group_name_H-M   'P 1'
#
loop_
_entity.id
_entity.type
_entity.pdbx_description
1 polymer ?
#
loop_
_entity_poly.entity_id
_entity_poly.type
_entity_poly.pdbx_seq_one_letter_code
_entity_poly.pdbx_strand_id
1 'polypeptide(L)'
;MTLESIYFIGQTLAVLAILVSLLFLTFQTMQNTRAVRASSLQEVLDGCRDRNFLPGFTTPDVLNIFARGLADLDLLDEDEGRRFCYYMFDQCFQMQEVMQLYQQKLISQVDYDAWLYYTASLFTSKGGKATWTEIKMTITPTISDLIDEFLADNPDHPSYSELNRFFNFGTKVTARDSQQ
;
A
#
# COMPACT_ATOMS: atom_id res chain seq x y z
N MET A 1 6.11 -31.27 59.45
CA MET A 1 5.55 -30.15 58.65
C MET A 1 4.26 -29.70 59.31
N THR A 2 4.09 -28.40 59.58
CA THR A 2 2.82 -27.86 60.08
C THR A 2 1.89 -27.57 58.89
N LEU A 3 0.57 -27.55 59.10
CA LEU A 3 -0.42 -27.19 58.06
C LEU A 3 -0.09 -25.84 57.40
N GLU A 4 0.44 -24.91 58.20
CA GLU A 4 0.89 -23.59 57.78
C GLU A 4 2.06 -23.66 56.77
N SER A 5 3.00 -24.60 56.96
CA SER A 5 4.12 -24.79 56.02
C SER A 5 3.64 -25.28 54.65
N ILE A 6 2.64 -26.18 54.62
CA ILE A 6 2.05 -26.70 53.38
C ILE A 6 1.28 -25.59 52.65
N TYR A 7 0.57 -24.75 53.40
CA TYR A 7 -0.14 -23.59 52.87
C TYR A 7 0.80 -22.60 52.16
N PHE A 8 1.92 -22.24 52.79
CA PHE A 8 2.90 -21.33 52.18
C PHE A 8 3.57 -21.91 50.92
N ILE A 9 3.84 -23.23 50.89
CA ILE A 9 4.35 -23.90 49.70
C ILE A 9 3.32 -23.84 48.57
N GLY A 10 2.04 -24.14 48.87
CA GLY A 10 0.95 -24.08 47.90
C GLY A 10 0.76 -22.68 47.32
N GLN A 11 0.81 -21.64 48.15
CA GLN A 11 0.76 -20.24 47.71
C GLN A 11 1.93 -19.86 46.82
N THR A 12 3.15 -20.25 47.20
CA THR A 12 4.35 -19.95 46.42
C THR A 12 4.27 -20.59 45.04
N LEU A 13 3.84 -21.85 44.97
CA LEU A 13 3.62 -22.55 43.70
C LEU A 13 2.51 -21.91 42.86
N ALA A 14 1.42 -21.47 43.49
CA ALA A 14 0.33 -20.78 42.79
C ALA A 14 0.81 -19.46 42.17
N VAL A 15 1.56 -18.65 42.93
CA VAL A 15 2.15 -17.40 42.41
C VAL A 15 3.13 -17.69 41.27
N LEU A 16 3.99 -18.70 41.41
CA LEU A 16 4.91 -19.10 40.34
C LEU A 16 4.15 -19.54 39.07
N ALA A 17 3.08 -20.32 39.21
CA ALA A 17 2.26 -20.74 38.08
C ALA A 17 1.60 -19.54 37.37
N ILE A 18 1.14 -18.54 38.13
CA ILE A 18 0.59 -17.29 37.57
C ILE A 18 1.67 -16.52 36.80
N LEU A 19 2.88 -16.38 37.36
CA LEU A 19 3.99 -15.69 36.69
C LEU A 19 4.39 -16.37 35.39
N VAL A 20 4.52 -17.71 35.39
CA VAL A 20 4.80 -18.49 34.18
C VAL A 20 3.69 -18.31 33.14
N SER A 21 2.43 -18.30 33.57
CA SER A 21 1.29 -18.09 32.68
C SER A 21 1.30 -16.69 32.04
N LEU A 22 1.64 -15.65 32.80
CA LEU A 22 1.76 -14.27 32.29
C LEU A 22 2.92 -14.11 31.30
N LEU A 23 4.06 -14.76 31.56
CA LEU A 23 5.18 -14.78 30.62
C LEU A 23 4.77 -15.48 29.31
N PHE A 24 4.13 -16.64 29.41
CA PHE A 24 3.63 -17.36 28.24
C PHE A 24 2.64 -16.52 27.43
N LEU A 25 1.68 -15.86 28.10
CA LEU A 25 0.72 -14.97 27.44
C LEU A 25 1.44 -13.82 26.71
N THR A 26 2.45 -13.22 27.34
CA THR A 26 3.24 -12.14 26.71
C THR A 26 3.93 -12.63 25.43
N PHE A 27 4.60 -13.79 25.49
CA PHE A 27 5.22 -14.41 24.32
C PHE A 27 4.19 -14.74 23.23
N GLN A 28 3.03 -15.27 23.62
CA GLN A 28 1.93 -15.60 22.70
C GLN A 28 1.42 -14.34 22.00
N THR A 29 1.19 -13.24 22.73
CA THR A 29 0.76 -11.97 22.15
C THR A 29 1.80 -11.43 21.17
N MET A 30 3.09 -11.48 21.51
CA MET A 30 4.15 -11.03 20.60
C MET A 30 4.20 -11.84 19.30
N GLN A 31 4.06 -13.17 19.37
CA GLN A 31 4.01 -14.04 18.20
C GLN A 31 2.77 -13.76 17.35
N ASN A 32 1.62 -13.62 17.98
CA ASN A 32 0.37 -13.28 17.31
C ASN A 32 0.48 -11.93 16.58
N THR A 33 1.01 -10.88 17.24
CA THR A 33 1.23 -9.58 16.59
C THR A 33 2.15 -9.69 15.37
N ARG A 34 3.21 -10.49 15.42
CA ARG A 34 4.10 -10.71 14.26
C ARG A 34 3.36 -11.42 13.12
N ALA A 35 2.56 -12.43 13.43
CA ALA A 35 1.77 -13.14 12.44
C ALA A 35 0.73 -12.24 11.77
N VAL A 36 0.01 -11.42 12.55
CA VAL A 36 -0.97 -10.46 12.01
C VAL A 36 -0.28 -9.44 11.11
N ARG A 37 0.86 -8.87 11.50
CA ARG A 37 1.64 -7.95 10.65
C ARG A 37 2.01 -8.58 9.30
N ALA A 38 2.52 -9.80 9.32
CA ALA A 38 2.88 -10.51 8.10
C ALA A 38 1.64 -10.76 7.21
N SER A 39 0.51 -11.15 7.81
CA SER A 39 -0.74 -11.36 7.09
C SER A 39 -1.28 -10.07 6.48
N SER A 40 -1.24 -8.95 7.20
CA SER A 40 -1.71 -7.65 6.69
C SER A 40 -0.86 -7.14 5.54
N LEU A 41 0.46 -7.28 5.62
CA LEU A 41 1.34 -6.93 4.50
C LEU A 41 1.06 -7.82 3.28
N GLN A 42 0.87 -9.12 3.50
CA GLN A 42 0.53 -10.04 2.43
C GLN A 42 -0.80 -9.66 1.77
N GLU A 43 -1.82 -9.31 2.55
CA GLU A 43 -3.15 -8.91 2.04
C GLU A 43 -3.08 -7.66 1.15
N VAL A 44 -2.30 -6.65 1.55
CA VAL A 44 -2.05 -5.45 0.73
C VAL A 44 -1.40 -5.82 -0.60
N LEU A 45 -0.36 -6.66 -0.56
CA LEU A 45 0.38 -7.07 -1.75
C LEU A 45 -0.47 -7.94 -2.68
N ASP A 46 -1.20 -8.91 -2.13
CA ASP A 46 -2.11 -9.77 -2.88
C ASP A 46 -3.26 -8.94 -3.47
N GLY A 47 -3.83 -8.00 -2.72
CA GLY A 47 -4.87 -7.08 -3.18
C GLY A 47 -4.44 -6.24 -4.39
N CYS A 48 -3.26 -5.62 -4.31
CA CYS A 48 -2.72 -4.90 -5.45
C CYS A 48 -2.39 -5.83 -6.63
N ARG A 49 -1.77 -6.98 -6.38
CA ARG A 49 -1.42 -7.93 -7.44
C ARG A 49 -2.67 -8.36 -8.21
N ASP A 50 -3.72 -8.72 -7.49
CA ASP A 50 -4.92 -9.31 -8.08
C ASP A 50 -5.77 -8.26 -8.81
N ARG A 51 -5.81 -7.01 -8.31
CA ARG A 51 -6.54 -5.90 -8.96
C ARG A 51 -5.79 -5.23 -10.09
N ASN A 52 -4.47 -5.11 -9.99
CA ASN A 52 -3.66 -4.27 -10.89
C ASN A 52 -2.77 -5.10 -11.81
N PHE A 53 -1.94 -5.98 -11.24
CA PHE A 53 -0.90 -6.65 -12.01
C PHE A 53 -1.46 -7.81 -12.82
N LEU A 54 -2.33 -8.62 -12.23
CA LEU A 54 -2.94 -9.76 -12.89
C LEU A 54 -3.72 -9.33 -14.14
N PRO A 55 -4.62 -8.32 -14.10
CA PRO A 55 -5.25 -7.81 -15.32
C PRO A 55 -4.24 -7.25 -16.32
N GLY A 56 -3.17 -6.61 -15.86
CA GLY A 56 -2.13 -6.04 -16.71
C GLY A 56 -1.45 -7.06 -17.65
N PHE A 57 -1.16 -8.28 -17.19
CA PHE A 57 -0.53 -9.29 -18.04
C PHE A 57 -1.49 -10.35 -18.60
N THR A 58 -2.74 -10.41 -18.11
CA THR A 58 -3.75 -11.39 -18.60
C THR A 58 -4.75 -10.80 -19.57
N THR A 59 -5.03 -9.49 -19.47
CA THR A 59 -6.03 -8.82 -20.31
C THR A 59 -5.30 -7.96 -21.32
N PRO A 60 -5.54 -8.18 -22.63
CA PRO A 60 -5.05 -7.28 -23.67
C PRO A 60 -5.47 -5.84 -23.38
N ASP A 61 -4.64 -4.89 -23.79
CA ASP A 61 -4.92 -3.44 -23.75
C ASP A 61 -4.89 -2.74 -22.39
N VAL A 62 -5.01 -3.43 -21.24
CA VAL A 62 -5.00 -2.77 -19.90
C VAL A 62 -3.75 -1.91 -19.69
N LEU A 63 -2.56 -2.48 -19.93
CA LEU A 63 -1.31 -1.74 -19.79
C LEU A 63 -1.13 -0.67 -20.86
N ASN A 64 -1.72 -0.85 -22.05
CA ASN A 64 -1.66 0.15 -23.12
C ASN A 64 -2.52 1.37 -22.77
N ILE A 65 -3.75 1.15 -22.31
CA ILE A 65 -4.66 2.19 -21.83
C ILE A 65 -4.02 2.91 -20.65
N PHE A 66 -3.44 2.17 -19.70
CA PHE A 66 -2.77 2.77 -18.55
C PHE A 66 -1.58 3.65 -18.97
N ALA A 67 -0.71 3.17 -19.86
CA ALA A 67 0.42 3.95 -20.36
C ALA A 67 -0.01 5.21 -21.13
N ARG A 68 -1.01 5.10 -22.02
CA ARG A 68 -1.58 6.26 -22.74
C ARG A 68 -2.25 7.23 -21.78
N GLY A 69 -3.03 6.72 -20.85
CA GLY A 69 -3.76 7.50 -19.85
C GLY A 69 -2.85 8.27 -18.91
N LEU A 70 -1.71 7.71 -18.48
CA LEU A 70 -0.71 8.46 -17.71
C LEU A 70 -0.07 9.60 -18.53
N ALA A 71 0.17 9.35 -19.82
CA ALA A 71 0.79 10.32 -20.71
C ALA A 71 -0.16 11.48 -21.06
N ASP A 72 -1.41 11.19 -21.44
CA ASP A 72 -2.42 12.20 -21.76
C ASP A 72 -3.82 11.57 -21.85
N LEU A 73 -4.83 12.23 -21.30
CA LEU A 73 -6.22 11.74 -21.40
C LEU A 73 -6.77 11.88 -22.82
N ASP A 74 -6.30 12.86 -23.59
CA ASP A 74 -6.71 13.07 -25.00
C ASP A 74 -6.28 11.92 -25.92
N LEU A 75 -5.35 11.08 -25.45
CA LEU A 75 -4.95 9.87 -26.17
C LEU A 75 -5.92 8.73 -25.97
N LEU A 76 -6.91 8.83 -25.09
CA LEU A 76 -7.89 7.78 -24.81
C LEU A 76 -9.23 8.10 -25.45
N ASP A 77 -9.95 7.06 -25.89
CA ASP A 77 -11.38 7.21 -26.16
C ASP A 77 -12.19 7.34 -24.86
N GLU A 78 -13.49 7.61 -24.97
CA GLU A 78 -14.36 7.84 -23.80
C GLU A 78 -14.45 6.60 -22.87
N ASP A 79 -14.47 5.39 -23.43
CA ASP A 79 -14.53 4.15 -22.65
C ASP A 79 -13.19 3.82 -22.00
N GLU A 80 -12.09 4.01 -22.72
CA GLU A 80 -10.72 3.91 -22.22
C GLU A 80 -10.48 4.92 -21.10
N GLY A 81 -10.94 6.16 -21.26
CA GLY A 81 -10.84 7.23 -20.27
C GLY A 81 -11.61 6.90 -18.99
N ARG A 82 -12.82 6.35 -19.10
CA ARG A 82 -13.59 5.83 -17.95
C ARG A 82 -12.80 4.73 -17.23
N ARG A 83 -12.26 3.75 -17.95
CA ARG A 83 -11.48 2.65 -17.36
C ARG A 83 -10.23 3.16 -16.65
N PHE A 84 -9.51 4.09 -17.27
CA PHE A 84 -8.33 4.71 -16.67
C PHE A 84 -8.69 5.49 -15.40
N CYS A 85 -9.76 6.29 -15.42
CA CYS A 85 -10.22 7.02 -14.25
C CYS A 85 -10.58 6.08 -13.09
N TYR A 86 -11.32 4.99 -13.36
CA TYR A 86 -11.62 3.97 -12.36
C TYR A 86 -10.38 3.25 -11.83
N TYR A 87 -9.37 3.03 -12.69
CA TYR A 87 -8.09 2.49 -12.24
C TYR A 87 -7.39 3.45 -11.27
N MET A 88 -7.35 4.75 -11.58
CA MET A 88 -6.77 5.77 -10.69
C MET A 88 -7.53 5.88 -9.36
N PHE A 89 -8.87 5.72 -9.37
CA PHE A 89 -9.68 5.61 -8.15
C PHE A 89 -9.25 4.42 -7.28
N ASP A 90 -9.04 3.25 -7.87
CA ASP A 90 -8.60 2.06 -7.14
C ASP A 90 -7.26 2.31 -6.41
N GLN A 91 -6.35 3.06 -7.04
CA GLN A 91 -5.06 3.41 -6.41
C GLN A 91 -5.26 4.28 -5.15
N CYS A 92 -6.23 5.20 -5.15
CA CYS A 92 -6.57 5.97 -3.95
C CYS A 92 -7.09 5.06 -2.83
N PHE A 93 -7.97 4.11 -3.15
CA PHE A 93 -8.50 3.17 -2.15
C PHE A 93 -7.42 2.22 -1.63
N GLN A 94 -6.53 1.76 -2.49
CA GLN A 94 -5.35 0.99 -2.08
C GLN A 94 -4.49 1.78 -1.09
N MET A 95 -4.24 3.06 -1.38
CA MET A 95 -3.47 3.91 -0.48
C MET A 95 -4.21 4.17 0.84
N GLN A 96 -5.53 4.32 0.80
CA GLN A 96 -6.34 4.46 2.02
C GLN A 96 -6.27 3.21 2.91
N GLU A 97 -6.33 2.01 2.32
CA GLU A 97 -6.14 0.74 3.03
C GLU A 97 -4.76 0.68 3.71
N VAL A 98 -3.70 0.98 2.94
CA VAL A 98 -2.32 1.02 3.43
C VAL A 98 -2.17 2.00 4.60
N MET A 99 -2.72 3.21 4.49
CA MET A 99 -2.72 4.21 5.55
C MET A 99 -3.39 3.69 6.83
N GLN A 100 -4.55 3.06 6.72
CA GLN A 100 -5.28 2.54 7.88
C GLN A 100 -4.50 1.41 8.58
N LEU A 101 -3.87 0.52 7.81
CA LEU A 101 -3.01 -0.53 8.36
C LEU A 101 -1.74 0.05 9.01
N TYR A 102 -1.19 1.13 8.47
CA TYR A 102 -0.04 1.82 9.05
C TYR A 102 -0.39 2.45 10.39
N GLN A 103 -1.53 3.16 10.47
CA GLN A 103 -2.02 3.75 11.72
C GLN A 103 -2.23 2.70 12.82
N GLN A 104 -2.60 1.48 12.45
CA GLN A 104 -2.73 0.33 13.35
C GLN A 104 -1.40 -0.39 13.66
N LYS A 105 -0.27 0.09 13.12
CA LYS A 105 1.07 -0.51 13.25
C LYS A 105 1.14 -1.94 12.72
N LEU A 106 0.34 -2.23 11.70
CA LEU A 106 0.26 -3.53 11.02
C LEU A 106 1.20 -3.59 9.81
N ILE A 107 1.52 -2.45 9.20
CA ILE A 107 2.59 -2.32 8.20
C ILE A 107 3.70 -1.39 8.70
N SER A 108 4.89 -1.52 8.13
CA SER A 108 6.03 -0.68 8.49
C SER A 108 5.92 0.71 7.86
N GLN A 109 6.66 1.68 8.40
CA GLN A 109 6.76 3.01 7.80
C GLN A 109 7.37 2.94 6.39
N VAL A 110 8.37 2.08 6.18
CA VAL A 110 9.01 1.92 4.87
C VAL A 110 8.01 1.46 3.81
N ASP A 111 7.14 0.51 4.17
CA ASP A 111 6.09 0.02 3.26
C ASP A 111 5.06 1.12 2.98
N TYR A 112 4.62 1.82 4.02
CA TYR A 112 3.69 2.95 3.90
C TYR A 112 4.24 4.06 2.99
N ASP A 113 5.48 4.49 3.22
CA ASP A 113 6.14 5.54 2.46
C ASP A 113 6.31 5.12 0.98
N ALA A 114 6.64 3.84 0.73
CA ALA A 114 6.76 3.32 -0.63
C ALA A 114 5.44 3.36 -1.41
N TRP A 115 4.33 3.00 -0.76
CA TRP A 115 2.99 3.08 -1.35
C TRP A 115 2.56 4.53 -1.60
N LEU A 116 2.84 5.43 -0.66
CA LEU A 116 2.54 6.86 -0.83
C LEU A 116 3.34 7.45 -1.99
N TYR A 117 4.64 7.16 -2.03
CA TYR A 117 5.53 7.57 -3.12
C TYR A 117 5.02 7.09 -4.49
N TYR A 118 4.65 5.81 -4.57
CA TYR A 118 4.09 5.23 -5.78
C TYR A 118 2.77 5.92 -6.17
N THR A 119 1.82 6.05 -5.24
CA THR A 119 0.51 6.66 -5.51
C THR A 119 0.67 8.11 -5.97
N ALA A 120 1.52 8.89 -5.30
CA ALA A 120 1.86 10.25 -5.68
C ALA A 120 2.50 10.34 -7.08
N SER A 121 3.32 9.35 -7.47
CA SER A 121 3.94 9.32 -8.80
C SER A 121 2.91 9.16 -9.93
N LEU A 122 1.77 8.53 -9.65
CA LEU A 122 0.68 8.42 -10.62
C LEU A 122 0.02 9.78 -10.85
N PHE A 123 -0.27 10.52 -9.78
CA PHE A 123 -0.96 11.81 -9.83
C PHE A 123 -0.06 12.99 -10.22
N THR A 124 1.25 12.79 -10.36
CA THR A 124 2.17 13.79 -10.94
C THR A 124 2.27 13.72 -12.46
N SER A 125 1.91 12.58 -13.06
CA SER A 125 1.81 12.43 -14.51
C SER A 125 0.78 13.39 -15.11
N LYS A 126 0.90 13.73 -16.40
CA LYS A 126 -0.02 14.68 -17.04
C LYS A 126 -1.47 14.20 -16.97
N GLY A 127 -1.73 12.94 -17.31
CA GLY A 127 -3.09 12.39 -17.23
C GLY A 127 -3.55 12.11 -15.80
N GLY A 128 -2.63 11.76 -14.90
CA GLY A 128 -2.94 11.65 -13.47
C GLY A 128 -3.39 12.98 -12.84
N LYS A 129 -2.73 14.09 -13.18
CA LYS A 129 -3.16 15.44 -12.74
C LYS A 129 -4.55 15.79 -13.26
N ALA A 130 -4.84 15.43 -14.50
CA ALA A 130 -6.14 15.67 -15.11
C ALA A 130 -7.26 14.87 -14.40
N THR A 131 -7.03 13.59 -14.11
CA THR A 131 -8.02 12.78 -13.36
C THR A 131 -8.11 13.16 -11.89
N TRP A 132 -7.02 13.64 -11.28
CA TRP A 132 -7.00 14.03 -9.87
C TRP A 132 -8.05 15.09 -9.54
N THR A 133 -8.25 16.04 -10.44
CA THR A 133 -9.23 17.13 -10.27
C THR A 133 -10.64 16.61 -10.01
N GLU A 134 -11.02 15.51 -10.68
CA GLU A 134 -12.33 14.88 -10.52
C GLU A 134 -12.35 13.89 -9.33
N ILE A 135 -11.30 13.09 -9.21
CA ILE A 135 -11.19 12.04 -8.19
C ILE A 135 -11.24 12.63 -6.78
N LYS A 136 -10.50 13.72 -6.53
CA LYS A 136 -10.42 14.33 -5.20
C LYS A 136 -11.76 14.86 -4.68
N MET A 137 -12.75 15.08 -5.55
CA MET A 137 -14.09 15.55 -5.15
C MET A 137 -14.99 14.44 -4.60
N THR A 138 -14.64 13.17 -4.83
CA THR A 138 -15.52 12.03 -4.53
C THR A 138 -14.90 11.02 -3.57
N ILE A 139 -13.58 11.08 -3.34
CA ILE A 139 -12.90 10.29 -2.31
C ILE A 139 -12.94 10.97 -0.94
N THR A 140 -12.48 10.28 0.10
CA THR A 140 -12.46 10.85 1.45
C THR A 140 -11.43 11.98 1.56
N PRO A 141 -11.71 13.06 2.32
CA PRO A 141 -10.75 14.15 2.51
C PRO A 141 -9.40 13.66 3.06
N THR A 142 -9.43 12.63 3.91
CA THR A 142 -8.21 12.07 4.51
C THR A 142 -7.21 11.60 3.45
N ILE A 143 -7.67 10.96 2.37
CA ILE A 143 -6.75 10.49 1.34
C ILE A 143 -6.39 11.59 0.34
N SER A 144 -7.32 12.50 0.03
CA SER A 144 -7.03 13.63 -0.85
C SER A 144 -6.00 14.57 -0.23
N ASP A 145 -6.17 14.89 1.06
CA ASP A 145 -5.29 15.79 1.80
C ASP A 145 -3.91 15.14 1.97
N LEU A 146 -3.85 13.84 2.26
CA LEU A 146 -2.58 13.10 2.34
C LEU A 146 -1.75 13.21 1.05
N ILE A 147 -2.39 13.01 -0.10
CA ILE A 147 -1.69 13.05 -1.40
C ILE A 147 -1.33 14.50 -1.75
N ASP A 148 -2.24 15.46 -1.54
CA ASP A 148 -1.98 16.87 -1.81
C ASP A 148 -0.85 17.43 -0.93
N GLU A 149 -0.83 17.11 0.36
CA GLU A 149 0.24 17.49 1.30
C GLU A 149 1.58 16.89 0.87
N PHE A 150 1.61 15.59 0.54
CA PHE A 150 2.83 14.95 0.07
C PHE A 150 3.38 15.64 -1.19
N LEU A 151 2.52 15.97 -2.15
CA LEU A 151 2.92 16.64 -3.39
C LEU A 151 3.32 18.10 -3.17
N ALA A 152 2.69 18.79 -2.22
CA ALA A 152 3.07 20.15 -1.83
C ALA A 152 4.47 20.19 -1.18
N ASP A 153 4.77 19.21 -0.33
CA ASP A 153 6.07 19.07 0.33
C ASP A 153 7.16 18.56 -0.62
N ASN A 154 6.78 17.89 -1.72
CA ASN A 154 7.68 17.29 -2.70
C ASN A 154 7.36 17.77 -4.13
N PRO A 155 7.59 19.05 -4.47
CA PRO A 155 7.18 19.64 -5.75
C PRO A 155 7.90 19.01 -6.96
N ASP A 156 9.11 18.50 -6.75
CA ASP A 156 9.92 17.84 -7.79
C ASP A 156 9.71 16.31 -7.82
N HIS A 157 8.64 15.80 -7.18
CA HIS A 157 8.35 14.37 -7.17
C HIS A 157 8.13 13.84 -8.59
N PRO A 158 8.85 12.79 -9.02
CA PRO A 158 8.79 12.31 -10.38
C PRO A 158 7.48 11.59 -10.67
N SER A 159 7.03 11.68 -11.91
CA SER A 159 5.91 10.91 -12.42
C SER A 159 6.26 9.44 -12.60
N TYR A 160 5.23 8.60 -12.60
CA TYR A 160 5.40 7.17 -12.80
C TYR A 160 6.04 6.85 -14.15
N SER A 161 5.73 7.60 -15.20
CA SER A 161 6.35 7.44 -16.52
C SER A 161 7.84 7.82 -16.54
N GLU A 162 8.28 8.73 -15.67
CA GLU A 162 9.71 9.06 -15.50
C GLU A 162 10.45 7.97 -14.72
N LEU A 163 9.80 7.39 -13.71
CA LEU A 163 10.34 6.29 -12.91
C LEU A 163 10.37 4.96 -13.68
N ASN A 164 9.38 4.73 -14.55
CA ASN A 164 9.20 3.48 -15.27
C ASN A 164 9.14 3.72 -16.78
N ARG A 165 10.30 3.55 -17.43
CA ARG A 165 10.46 3.74 -18.88
C ARG A 165 9.51 2.93 -19.75
N PHE A 166 8.98 1.80 -19.26
CA PHE A 166 8.03 0.98 -20.02
C PHE A 166 6.64 1.63 -20.15
N PHE A 167 6.33 2.59 -19.27
CA PHE A 167 5.10 3.39 -19.29
C PHE A 167 5.36 4.83 -19.78
N ASN A 168 6.55 5.10 -20.31
CA ASN A 168 6.84 6.36 -20.98
C ASN A 168 6.40 6.27 -22.44
N PHE A 169 5.17 6.72 -22.70
CA PHE A 169 4.55 6.69 -24.01
C PHE A 169 5.26 7.67 -24.97
N GLY A 170 5.84 7.15 -26.05
CA GLY A 170 6.57 7.95 -27.05
C GLY A 170 8.09 7.75 -27.05
N THR A 171 8.68 7.19 -25.98
CA THR A 171 10.07 6.73 -25.98
C THR A 171 10.18 5.32 -26.54
N LYS A 172 10.94 5.14 -27.63
CA LYS A 172 11.30 3.80 -28.11
C LYS A 172 12.12 3.10 -27.04
N VAL A 173 11.68 1.92 -26.61
CA VAL A 173 12.51 1.00 -25.80
C VAL A 173 13.64 0.48 -26.71
N THR A 174 14.73 1.23 -26.79
CA THR A 174 15.95 0.74 -27.44
C THR A 174 16.63 -0.24 -26.50
N ALA A 175 16.87 -1.46 -26.97
CA ALA A 175 17.45 -2.58 -26.23
C ALA A 175 18.94 -2.40 -25.84
N ARG A 176 19.33 -1.22 -25.34
CA ARG A 176 20.74 -0.82 -25.17
C ARG A 176 21.21 -0.51 -23.76
N ASP A 177 20.44 -0.88 -22.73
CA ASP A 177 20.88 -0.71 -21.33
C ASP A 177 21.00 -2.04 -20.57
N SER A 178 20.96 -3.19 -21.25
CA SER A 178 21.21 -4.51 -20.64
C SER A 178 22.69 -4.87 -20.55
N GLN A 179 23.59 -3.89 -20.69
CA GLN A 179 25.03 -4.04 -20.48
C GLN A 179 25.58 -2.84 -19.71
N GLN A 180 25.25 -2.73 -18.42
CA GLN A 180 26.09 -2.05 -17.44
C GLN A 180 25.90 -2.66 -16.06
#